data_AF-W4G5D2-F1
#
_entry.id   AF-W4G5D2-F1
#
_cell.length_a   1.000
_cell.length_b   1.000
_cell.length_c   1.000
_cell.angle_alpha   90.00
_cell.angle_beta   90.00
_cell.angle_gamma   90.00
#
_symmetry.space_group_name_H-M   'P 1'
#
loop_
_entity.id
_entity.type
_entity.pdbx_description
1 polymer ?
#
loop_
_entity_poly.entity_id
_entity_poly.type
_entity_poly.pdbx_seq_one_letter_code
_entity_poly.pdbx_strand_id
1 'polypeptide(L)'
;MKFTLLSAAAAAIAFASSEHDGKRLIRLSADHSEWMTDAQVADLALRDVGFLDDTDGEWTRVFELGAARQAKQNTPHGRTLQETTLYPTVAMHPKLVRGVNAKVQTADLKRTLESFVNKFANRLYNSTEGAQSCGWIYDQVVELAATVVTNPNVKVTVRQFTHPWGQYSVIARVEPTTIVKDDIVILSAHQDSINSKDRRDPVKRNIAPGADDDGSGTVTILESLKYLLATPEWTPIRPVEFHWYAAEEVGLRGSKAVATEYAKANTSVYAQMQQDMTGYVRPGTSPVVNLISDFTNKNLNTFVETLVATYVGLPVSHSVCKYGCSDHFSWNATGYPSSYPFETELKDLNPNMHSQKDTIATIDFDHMADFTKLSIAYVVELTQDSATSC
;
A
#
# COMPACT_ATOMS: atom_id res chain seq x y z
N MET A 1 -24.11 6.98 40.35
CA MET A 1 -24.28 5.83 39.45
C MET A 1 -23.28 5.97 38.32
N LYS A 2 -22.31 5.05 38.22
CA LYS A 2 -21.34 5.01 37.12
C LYS A 2 -22.03 4.37 35.91
N PHE A 3 -22.04 5.05 34.76
CA PHE A 3 -22.46 4.47 33.49
C PHE A 3 -21.27 3.74 32.88
N THR A 4 -21.43 2.44 32.68
CA THR A 4 -20.50 1.60 31.92
C THR A 4 -20.97 1.60 30.46
N LEU A 5 -20.16 2.13 29.54
CA LEU A 5 -20.36 1.90 28.11
C LEU A 5 -20.03 0.43 27.81
N LEU A 6 -21.02 -0.34 27.35
CA LEU A 6 -20.75 -1.62 26.70
C LEU A 6 -20.19 -1.37 25.29
N SER A 7 -18.99 -1.89 25.07
CA SER A 7 -18.33 -1.98 23.77
C SER A 7 -19.09 -2.92 22.84
N ALA A 8 -19.75 -2.38 21.81
CA ALA A 8 -20.52 -3.15 20.83
C ALA A 8 -19.67 -3.82 19.72
N ALA A 9 -18.33 -3.70 19.75
CA ALA A 9 -17.48 -4.19 18.67
C ALA A 9 -17.07 -5.67 18.80
N ALA A 10 -17.04 -6.23 20.00
CA ALA A 10 -16.56 -7.61 20.22
C ALA A 10 -17.65 -8.69 20.01
N ALA A 11 -18.93 -8.31 20.01
CA ALA A 11 -20.03 -9.26 19.93
C ALA A 11 -20.20 -9.85 18.52
N ALA A 12 -20.03 -9.04 17.46
CA ALA A 12 -20.34 -9.47 16.09
C ALA A 12 -19.43 -10.60 15.58
N ILE A 13 -18.14 -10.60 15.94
CA ILE A 13 -17.13 -11.58 15.49
C ILE A 13 -17.44 -12.99 16.02
N ALA A 14 -17.97 -13.07 17.24
CA ALA A 14 -18.33 -14.35 17.85
C ALA A 14 -19.60 -14.97 17.24
N PHE A 15 -20.52 -14.16 16.70
CA PHE A 15 -21.81 -14.66 16.20
C PHE A 15 -21.70 -15.30 14.80
N ALA A 16 -21.03 -14.69 13.83
CA ALA A 16 -20.98 -15.21 12.45
C ALA A 16 -20.23 -16.55 12.33
N SER A 17 -19.12 -16.71 13.07
CA SER A 17 -18.35 -17.97 13.08
C SER A 17 -19.06 -19.09 13.85
N SER A 18 -19.90 -18.77 14.84
CA SER A 18 -20.65 -19.76 15.62
C SER A 18 -21.76 -20.44 14.82
N GLU A 19 -22.31 -19.79 13.79
CA GLU A 19 -23.35 -20.35 12.92
C GLU A 19 -22.82 -21.39 11.92
N HIS A 20 -21.50 -21.43 11.70
CA HIS A 20 -20.85 -22.29 10.71
C HIS A 20 -19.74 -23.18 11.30
N ASP A 21 -19.90 -23.64 12.53
CA ASP A 21 -18.93 -24.54 13.22
C ASP A 21 -17.49 -23.98 13.28
N GLY A 22 -17.34 -22.65 13.40
CA GLY A 22 -16.05 -21.98 13.42
C GLY A 22 -15.36 -21.87 12.05
N LYS A 23 -16.06 -22.18 10.95
CA LYS A 23 -15.56 -21.99 9.59
C LYS A 23 -15.59 -20.52 9.18
N ARG A 24 -14.74 -20.19 8.21
CA ARG A 24 -14.61 -18.88 7.58
C ARG A 24 -15.18 -18.92 6.17
N LEU A 25 -15.93 -17.90 5.76
CA LEU A 25 -16.41 -17.77 4.38
C LEU A 25 -15.28 -17.23 3.51
N ILE A 26 -14.70 -18.10 2.70
CA ILE A 26 -13.57 -17.78 1.85
C ILE A 26 -14.03 -17.62 0.41
N ARG A 27 -13.78 -16.45 -0.16
CA ARG A 27 -14.04 -16.13 -1.55
C ARG A 27 -12.80 -16.42 -2.39
N LEU A 28 -12.91 -17.40 -3.29
CA LEU A 28 -11.84 -17.87 -4.17
C LEU A 28 -11.88 -17.19 -5.55
N SER A 29 -13.04 -16.65 -5.93
CA SER A 29 -13.22 -15.88 -7.17
C SER A 29 -14.41 -14.91 -7.04
N ALA A 30 -14.71 -14.16 -8.11
CA ALA A 30 -15.87 -13.28 -8.16
C ALA A 30 -17.20 -14.03 -7.96
N ASP A 31 -17.28 -15.31 -8.30
CA ASP A 31 -18.50 -16.13 -8.32
C ASP A 31 -18.43 -17.37 -7.43
N HIS A 32 -17.30 -17.62 -6.76
CA HIS A 32 -17.10 -18.79 -5.90
C HIS A 32 -16.69 -18.38 -4.48
N SER A 33 -17.49 -18.80 -3.50
CA SER A 33 -17.17 -18.72 -2.08
C SER A 33 -17.50 -20.04 -1.39
N GLU A 34 -16.68 -20.43 -0.42
CA GLU A 34 -16.81 -21.69 0.31
C GLU A 34 -16.57 -21.46 1.81
N TRP A 35 -17.36 -22.12 2.66
CA TRP A 35 -17.10 -22.16 4.10
C TRP A 35 -15.97 -23.14 4.40
N MET A 36 -14.83 -22.63 4.84
CA MET A 36 -13.60 -23.37 5.06
C MET A 36 -13.16 -23.35 6.53
N THR A 37 -12.62 -24.45 7.02
CA THR A 37 -11.91 -24.50 8.31
C THR A 37 -10.60 -23.73 8.24
N ASP A 38 -10.06 -23.28 9.38
CA ASP A 38 -8.74 -22.63 9.42
C ASP A 38 -7.62 -23.47 8.77
N ALA A 39 -7.70 -24.79 8.89
CA ALA A 39 -6.75 -25.71 8.25
C ALA A 39 -6.84 -25.66 6.71
N GLN A 40 -8.05 -25.56 6.15
CA GLN A 40 -8.29 -25.41 4.72
C GLN A 40 -7.87 -24.02 4.22
N VAL A 41 -8.21 -22.96 4.94
CA VAL A 41 -7.75 -21.59 4.60
C VAL A 41 -6.23 -21.53 4.58
N ALA A 42 -5.59 -22.13 5.58
CA ALA A 42 -4.15 -22.21 5.62
C ALA A 42 -3.59 -23.04 4.45
N ASP A 43 -4.23 -24.15 4.06
CA ASP A 43 -3.82 -24.93 2.88
C ASP A 43 -3.83 -24.11 1.59
N LEU A 44 -4.81 -23.22 1.40
CA LEU A 44 -4.80 -22.27 0.27
C LEU A 44 -3.55 -21.40 0.27
N ALA A 45 -3.22 -20.79 1.41
CA ALA A 45 -2.03 -19.95 1.55
C ALA A 45 -0.72 -20.71 1.27
N LEU A 46 -0.62 -22.00 1.63
CA LEU A 46 0.57 -22.81 1.31
C LEU A 46 0.71 -23.19 -0.15
N ARG A 47 -0.41 -23.22 -0.88
CA ARG A 47 -0.45 -23.53 -2.31
C ARG A 47 -0.44 -22.26 -3.16
N ASP A 48 -0.15 -21.11 -2.55
CA ASP A 48 -0.20 -19.79 -3.16
C ASP A 48 -1.54 -19.55 -3.89
N VAL A 49 -2.63 -20.09 -3.33
CA VAL A 49 -3.98 -19.84 -3.82
C VAL A 49 -4.51 -18.61 -3.11
N GLY A 50 -4.62 -17.52 -3.85
CA GLY A 50 -5.17 -16.28 -3.34
C GLY A 50 -6.65 -16.36 -3.01
N PHE A 51 -7.07 -15.65 -1.95
CA PHE A 51 -8.44 -15.66 -1.46
C PHE A 51 -8.78 -14.37 -0.69
N LEU A 52 -10.07 -14.11 -0.51
CA LEU A 52 -10.57 -13.08 0.40
C LEU A 52 -11.38 -13.73 1.53
N ASP A 53 -11.15 -13.30 2.76
CA ASP A 53 -11.99 -13.69 3.89
C ASP A 53 -13.19 -12.75 4.02
N ASP A 54 -14.37 -13.25 3.65
CA ASP A 54 -15.66 -12.55 3.72
C ASP A 54 -16.57 -13.12 4.82
N THR A 55 -16.00 -13.77 5.85
CA THR A 55 -16.75 -14.35 6.98
C THR A 55 -17.73 -13.37 7.61
N ASP A 56 -17.32 -12.11 7.74
CA ASP A 56 -18.11 -11.07 8.40
C ASP A 56 -18.95 -10.22 7.41
N GLY A 57 -18.99 -10.62 6.13
CA GLY A 57 -19.69 -9.90 5.05
C GLY A 57 -19.09 -8.52 4.73
N GLU A 58 -17.89 -8.22 5.23
CA GLU A 58 -17.24 -6.93 5.04
C GLU A 58 -16.87 -6.67 3.58
N TRP A 59 -16.44 -7.68 2.83
CA TRP A 59 -16.14 -7.50 1.41
C TRP A 59 -17.40 -7.30 0.60
N THR A 60 -18.48 -8.00 0.93
CA THR A 60 -19.79 -7.73 0.33
C THR A 60 -20.18 -6.26 0.46
N ARG A 61 -20.06 -5.68 1.68
CA ARG A 61 -20.30 -4.24 1.91
C ARG A 61 -19.34 -3.33 1.14
N VAL A 62 -18.07 -3.71 1.04
CA VAL A 62 -17.06 -2.98 0.25
C VAL A 62 -17.46 -2.92 -1.22
N PHE A 63 -17.87 -4.04 -1.80
CA PHE A 63 -18.31 -4.09 -3.20
C PHE A 63 -19.59 -3.28 -3.43
N GLU A 64 -20.53 -3.28 -2.48
CA GLU A 64 -21.71 -2.42 -2.55
C GLU A 64 -21.35 -0.93 -2.53
N LEU A 65 -20.39 -0.52 -1.69
CA LEU A 65 -19.86 0.85 -1.70
C LEU A 65 -19.22 1.20 -3.04
N GLY A 66 -18.40 0.29 -3.59
CA GLY A 66 -17.80 0.46 -4.91
C GLY A 66 -18.83 0.61 -6.02
N ALA A 67 -19.85 -0.26 -6.05
CA ALA A 67 -20.94 -0.21 -7.01
C ALA A 67 -21.72 1.12 -6.89
N ALA A 68 -22.00 1.57 -5.67
CA ALA A 68 -22.66 2.86 -5.44
C ALA A 68 -21.80 4.04 -5.94
N ARG A 69 -20.48 3.99 -5.75
CA ARG A 69 -19.55 5.04 -6.23
C ARG A 69 -19.46 5.06 -7.75
N GLN A 70 -19.36 3.89 -8.39
CA GLN A 70 -19.38 3.76 -9.86
C GLN A 70 -20.73 4.25 -10.44
N ALA A 71 -21.85 3.93 -9.80
CA ALA A 71 -23.16 4.43 -10.23
C ALA A 71 -23.23 5.97 -10.21
N LYS A 72 -22.64 6.62 -9.19
CA LYS A 72 -22.52 8.09 -9.16
C LYS A 72 -21.66 8.63 -10.30
N GLN A 73 -20.54 7.97 -10.61
CA GLN A 73 -19.67 8.34 -11.73
C GLN A 73 -20.35 8.19 -13.09
N ASN A 74 -21.28 7.23 -13.24
CA ASN A 74 -22.01 7.02 -14.49
C ASN A 74 -23.15 8.00 -14.75
N THR A 75 -23.47 8.90 -13.81
CA THR A 75 -24.42 10.01 -14.03
C THR A 75 -23.86 11.04 -15.03
N PRO A 76 -24.67 11.85 -15.72
CA PRO A 76 -24.15 12.87 -16.63
C PRO A 76 -23.12 13.80 -15.97
N HIS A 77 -23.39 14.23 -14.73
CA HIS A 77 -22.47 15.04 -13.94
C HIS A 77 -21.20 14.27 -13.55
N GLY A 78 -21.33 13.00 -13.14
CA GLY A 78 -20.20 12.14 -12.82
C GLY A 78 -19.29 11.86 -14.02
N ARG A 79 -19.87 11.67 -15.21
CA ARG A 79 -19.12 11.46 -16.46
C ARG A 79 -18.35 12.70 -16.84
N THR A 80 -18.95 13.89 -16.74
CA THR A 80 -18.24 15.15 -16.98
C THR A 80 -17.05 15.31 -16.02
N LEU A 81 -17.23 15.00 -14.73
CA LEU A 81 -16.13 15.02 -13.76
C LEU A 81 -15.03 14.01 -14.13
N GLN A 82 -15.39 12.79 -14.53
CA GLN A 82 -14.45 11.75 -14.95
C GLN A 82 -13.69 12.10 -16.23
N GLU A 83 -14.36 12.68 -17.23
CA GLU A 83 -13.75 13.16 -18.48
C GLU A 83 -12.78 14.32 -18.25
N THR A 84 -13.03 15.18 -17.25
CA THR A 84 -12.10 16.25 -16.85
C THR A 84 -10.95 15.78 -15.96
N THR A 85 -11.03 14.56 -15.41
CA THR A 85 -10.08 13.98 -14.45
C THR A 85 -9.23 12.91 -15.14
N LEU A 86 -8.45 13.33 -16.14
CA LEU A 86 -7.49 12.46 -16.82
C LEU A 86 -6.11 12.55 -16.16
N TYR A 87 -5.35 11.45 -16.21
CA TYR A 87 -3.93 11.48 -15.87
C TYR A 87 -3.13 12.13 -17.01
N PRO A 88 -2.00 12.79 -16.72
CA PRO A 88 -1.12 13.31 -17.76
C PRO A 88 -0.72 12.20 -18.73
N THR A 89 -0.71 12.49 -20.03
CA THR A 89 -0.24 11.53 -21.06
C THR A 89 1.24 11.67 -21.37
N VAL A 90 1.88 12.70 -20.82
CA VAL A 90 3.31 12.98 -20.88
C VAL A 90 3.76 13.50 -19.52
N ALA A 91 5.06 13.41 -19.26
CA ALA A 91 5.65 13.96 -18.06
C ALA A 91 5.65 15.50 -18.09
N MET A 92 5.02 16.13 -17.10
CA MET A 92 4.78 17.56 -17.03
C MET A 92 5.88 18.29 -16.25
N HIS A 93 6.54 17.61 -15.31
CA HIS A 93 7.51 18.21 -14.39
C HIS A 93 8.90 17.55 -14.40
N PRO A 94 9.50 17.27 -15.58
CA PRO A 94 10.73 16.46 -15.67
C PRO A 94 11.96 17.07 -15.02
N LYS A 95 12.07 18.40 -14.96
CA LYS A 95 13.18 19.07 -14.28
C LYS A 95 13.14 18.81 -12.78
N LEU A 96 11.96 18.94 -12.16
CA LEU A 96 11.79 18.72 -10.73
C LEU A 96 11.99 17.24 -10.38
N VAL A 97 11.30 16.34 -11.09
CA VAL A 97 11.41 14.89 -10.84
C VAL A 97 12.86 14.42 -10.96
N ARG A 98 13.57 14.78 -12.03
CA ARG A 98 14.99 14.40 -12.19
C ARG A 98 15.88 15.00 -11.10
N GLY A 99 15.58 16.22 -10.66
CA GLY A 99 16.30 16.89 -9.57
C GLY A 99 16.15 16.17 -8.23
N VAL A 100 14.94 15.69 -7.90
CA VAL A 100 14.70 14.89 -6.68
C VAL A 100 15.29 13.48 -6.83
N ASN A 101 15.05 12.81 -7.96
CA ASN A 101 15.57 11.47 -8.23
C ASN A 101 17.10 11.38 -8.17
N ALA A 102 17.82 12.44 -8.55
CA ALA A 102 19.27 12.51 -8.45
C ALA A 102 19.78 12.51 -6.98
N LYS A 103 18.92 12.82 -6.00
CA LYS A 103 19.25 12.78 -4.57
C LYS A 103 19.06 11.39 -3.96
N VAL A 104 18.35 10.47 -4.61
CA VAL A 104 18.08 9.13 -4.10
C VAL A 104 19.40 8.36 -3.96
N GLN A 105 19.67 7.83 -2.76
CA GLN A 105 20.86 7.05 -2.46
C GLN A 105 20.48 5.66 -1.95
N THR A 106 21.05 4.61 -2.54
CA THR A 106 20.89 3.23 -2.07
C THR A 106 21.37 3.04 -0.64
N ALA A 107 22.36 3.82 -0.20
CA ALA A 107 22.85 3.81 1.18
C ALA A 107 21.81 4.31 2.21
N ASP A 108 20.93 5.23 1.83
CA ASP A 108 19.84 5.68 2.70
C ASP A 108 18.80 4.57 2.83
N LEU A 109 18.34 4.03 1.70
CA LEU A 109 17.40 2.91 1.62
C LEU A 109 17.89 1.71 2.44
N LYS A 110 19.16 1.31 2.25
CA LYS A 110 19.78 0.21 3.01
C LYS A 110 19.80 0.46 4.50
N ARG A 111 20.24 1.64 4.93
CA ARG A 111 20.31 1.99 6.36
C ARG A 111 18.93 1.95 7.01
N THR A 112 17.94 2.52 6.34
CA THR A 112 16.56 2.59 6.84
C THR A 112 15.93 1.20 6.88
N LEU A 113 16.13 0.37 5.85
CA LEU A 113 15.64 -1.01 5.81
C LEU A 113 16.30 -1.90 6.86
N GLU A 114 17.63 -1.80 7.03
CA GLU A 114 18.35 -2.51 8.09
C GLU A 114 17.86 -2.10 9.48
N SER A 115 17.57 -0.81 9.70
CA SER A 115 17.02 -0.30 10.96
C SER A 115 15.61 -0.82 11.24
N PHE A 116 14.76 -0.89 10.20
CA PHE A 116 13.39 -1.36 10.32
C PHE A 116 13.32 -2.88 10.52
N VAL A 117 13.96 -3.65 9.64
CA VAL A 117 13.87 -5.12 9.60
C VAL A 117 14.60 -5.78 10.76
N ASN A 118 15.81 -5.31 11.12
CA ASN A 118 16.59 -5.97 12.19
C ASN A 118 16.10 -5.64 13.60
N LYS A 119 15.22 -4.63 13.74
CA LYS A 119 14.69 -4.23 15.05
C LYS A 119 13.62 -5.18 15.58
N PHE A 120 12.95 -5.94 14.71
CA PHE A 120 11.85 -6.82 15.07
C PHE A 120 12.11 -8.22 14.54
N ALA A 121 11.80 -9.25 15.32
CA ALA A 121 11.82 -10.63 14.83
C ALA A 121 10.67 -10.90 13.85
N ASN A 122 9.55 -10.21 14.01
CA ASN A 122 8.42 -10.17 13.08
C ASN A 122 7.65 -8.85 13.18
N ARG A 123 6.77 -8.59 12.23
CA ARG A 123 5.82 -7.47 12.27
C ARG A 123 4.37 -7.95 12.20
N LEU A 124 4.10 -9.14 12.74
CA LEU A 124 2.77 -9.76 12.74
C LEU A 124 1.73 -8.83 13.35
N TYR A 125 0.61 -8.64 12.66
CA TYR A 125 -0.43 -7.67 13.01
C TYR A 125 -0.95 -7.75 14.47
N ASN A 126 -0.93 -8.93 15.09
CA ASN A 126 -1.44 -9.20 16.43
C ASN A 126 -0.34 -9.52 17.46
N SER A 127 0.93 -9.22 17.16
CA SER A 127 2.05 -9.41 18.07
C SER A 127 2.47 -8.10 18.75
N THR A 128 3.18 -8.22 19.88
CA THR A 128 3.79 -7.07 20.55
C THR A 128 4.76 -6.33 19.62
N GLU A 129 5.57 -7.06 18.85
CA GLU A 129 6.52 -6.47 17.92
C GLU A 129 5.83 -5.81 16.72
N GLY A 130 4.72 -6.36 16.22
CA GLY A 130 3.90 -5.71 15.20
C GLY A 130 3.30 -4.38 15.66
N ALA A 131 2.88 -4.28 16.93
CA ALA A 131 2.44 -3.01 17.51
C ALA A 131 3.62 -2.02 17.70
N GLN A 132 4.83 -2.51 17.95
CA GLN A 132 6.02 -1.68 18.04
C GLN A 132 6.53 -1.22 16.66
N SER A 133 6.34 -2.03 15.61
CA SER A 133 6.79 -1.70 14.25
C SER A 133 5.99 -0.54 13.64
N CYS A 134 4.66 -0.52 13.84
CA CYS A 134 3.85 0.64 13.44
C CYS A 134 4.14 1.89 14.28
N GLY A 135 4.56 1.69 15.54
CA GLY A 135 5.15 2.73 16.39
C GLY A 135 6.39 3.35 15.77
N TRP A 136 7.33 2.50 15.32
CA TRP A 136 8.55 2.96 14.68
C TRP A 136 8.28 3.77 13.42
N ILE A 137 7.40 3.30 12.53
CA ILE A 137 7.03 4.04 11.31
C ILE A 137 6.43 5.41 11.66
N TYR A 138 5.51 5.44 12.62
CA TYR A 138 4.92 6.69 13.11
C TYR A 138 6.00 7.67 13.59
N ASP A 139 6.93 7.20 14.41
CA ASP A 139 8.02 8.02 14.96
C ASP A 139 8.95 8.55 13.86
N GLN A 140 9.27 7.73 12.84
CA GLN A 140 10.06 8.20 11.69
C GLN A 140 9.37 9.32 10.94
N VAL A 141 8.06 9.21 10.67
CA VAL A 141 7.30 10.27 10.00
C VAL A 141 7.23 11.54 10.85
N VAL A 142 7.03 11.42 12.16
CA VAL A 142 7.06 12.57 13.08
C VAL A 142 8.42 13.25 13.05
N GLU A 143 9.51 12.48 13.07
CA GLU A 143 10.87 13.01 13.00
C GLU A 143 11.13 13.73 11.67
N LEU A 144 10.73 13.14 10.53
CA LEU A 144 10.82 13.79 9.21
C LEU A 144 10.04 15.10 9.18
N ALA A 145 8.81 15.10 9.69
CA ALA A 145 7.97 16.30 9.77
C ALA A 145 8.61 17.42 10.60
N ALA A 146 9.37 17.07 11.63
CA ALA A 146 10.02 18.03 12.53
C ALA A 146 11.39 18.53 12.02
N THR A 147 12.14 17.69 11.30
CA THR A 147 13.57 17.94 11.02
C THR A 147 13.91 18.13 9.55
N VAL A 148 13.10 17.59 8.63
CA VAL A 148 13.42 17.53 7.20
C VAL A 148 12.57 18.50 6.36
N VAL A 149 11.42 18.95 6.86
CA VAL A 149 10.55 19.88 6.14
C VAL A 149 11.26 21.22 5.96
N THR A 150 11.92 21.38 4.82
CA THR A 150 12.49 22.65 4.35
C THR A 150 11.51 23.43 3.49
N ASN A 151 10.47 22.73 3.01
CA ASN A 151 9.45 23.27 2.13
C ASN A 151 8.37 24.05 2.92
N PRO A 152 8.31 25.38 2.81
CA PRO A 152 7.33 26.19 3.55
C PRO A 152 5.90 26.05 2.99
N ASN A 153 5.73 25.41 1.83
CA ASN A 153 4.46 25.32 1.13
C ASN A 153 3.61 24.13 1.57
N VAL A 154 4.11 23.29 2.50
CA VAL A 154 3.40 22.10 2.98
C VAL A 154 3.38 22.03 4.50
N LYS A 155 2.36 21.37 5.04
CA LYS A 155 2.25 20.98 6.44
C LYS A 155 2.06 19.46 6.51
N VAL A 156 2.90 18.80 7.31
CA VAL A 156 2.81 17.36 7.51
C VAL A 156 2.03 17.08 8.79
N THR A 157 1.10 16.13 8.71
CA THR A 157 0.43 15.53 9.86
C THR A 157 0.50 14.02 9.77
N VAL A 158 0.45 13.33 10.89
CA VAL A 158 0.44 11.86 10.91
C VAL A 158 -0.60 11.37 11.90
N ARG A 159 -1.45 10.44 11.45
CA ARG A 159 -2.48 9.82 12.29
C ARG A 159 -2.30 8.32 12.36
N GLN A 160 -2.73 7.77 13.50
CA GLN A 160 -2.86 6.34 13.72
C GLN A 160 -4.30 5.93 13.38
N PHE A 161 -4.48 5.01 12.44
CA PHE A 161 -5.77 4.37 12.16
C PHE A 161 -5.85 3.09 12.98
N THR A 162 -6.57 3.14 14.10
CA THR A 162 -6.62 2.04 15.07
C THR A 162 -7.46 0.86 14.57
N HIS A 163 -6.98 -0.35 14.85
CA HIS A 163 -7.64 -1.63 14.58
C HIS A 163 -7.76 -2.47 15.87
N PRO A 164 -8.65 -3.49 15.94
CA PRO A 164 -8.85 -4.27 17.17
C PRO A 164 -7.70 -5.24 17.53
N TRP A 165 -6.63 -5.32 16.74
CA TRP A 165 -5.53 -6.30 16.90
C TRP A 165 -4.20 -5.68 17.36
N GLY A 166 -4.17 -4.40 17.73
CA GLY A 166 -2.98 -3.75 18.31
C GLY A 166 -2.12 -3.00 17.30
N GLN A 167 -1.74 -3.62 16.18
CA GLN A 167 -1.07 -2.90 15.09
C GLN A 167 -2.07 -1.97 14.37
N TYR A 168 -1.77 -0.68 14.32
CA TYR A 168 -2.56 0.33 13.62
C TYR A 168 -1.96 0.65 12.25
N SER A 169 -2.77 1.11 11.28
CA SER A 169 -2.20 1.67 10.03
C SER A 169 -1.69 3.09 10.29
N VAL A 170 -0.56 3.46 9.67
CA VAL A 170 -0.02 4.83 9.73
C VAL A 170 -0.46 5.58 8.49
N ILE A 171 -1.00 6.79 8.67
CA ILE A 171 -1.37 7.68 7.56
C ILE A 171 -0.66 9.01 7.78
N ALA A 172 0.35 9.28 6.96
CA ALA A 172 1.00 10.59 6.88
C ALA A 172 0.31 11.41 5.79
N ARG A 173 -0.05 12.65 6.11
CA ARG A 173 -0.71 13.58 5.19
C ARG A 173 0.14 14.82 5.02
N VAL A 174 0.53 15.09 3.78
CA VAL A 174 1.17 16.31 3.33
C VAL A 174 0.08 17.23 2.78
N GLU A 175 -0.28 18.24 3.57
CA GLU A 175 -1.27 19.24 3.21
C GLU A 175 -0.57 20.43 2.54
N PRO A 176 -0.94 20.82 1.30
CA PRO A 176 -0.43 22.05 0.73
C PRO A 176 -1.03 23.27 1.44
N THR A 177 -0.24 24.32 1.60
CA THR A 177 -0.67 25.59 2.18
C THR A 177 -1.70 26.31 1.31
N THR A 178 -1.71 26.04 0.00
CA THR A 178 -2.74 26.46 -0.95
C THR A 178 -3.33 25.25 -1.65
N ILE A 179 -4.56 24.89 -1.33
CA ILE A 179 -5.28 23.78 -1.94
C ILE A 179 -6.00 24.30 -3.20
N VAL A 180 -5.62 23.79 -4.37
CA VAL A 180 -6.29 24.07 -5.65
C VAL A 180 -7.28 22.96 -5.99
N LYS A 181 -6.95 21.71 -5.63
CA LYS A 181 -7.84 20.55 -5.78
C LYS A 181 -7.92 19.79 -4.45
N ASP A 182 -9.12 19.34 -4.11
CA ASP A 182 -9.45 18.71 -2.81
C ASP A 182 -9.38 17.18 -2.83
N ASP A 183 -9.09 16.58 -3.98
CA ASP A 183 -8.90 15.15 -4.18
C ASP A 183 -7.47 14.70 -3.84
N ILE A 184 -7.36 13.51 -3.25
CA ILE A 184 -6.12 13.04 -2.62
C ILE A 184 -5.32 12.14 -3.59
N VAL A 185 -4.00 12.32 -3.62
CA VAL A 185 -3.06 11.32 -4.19
C VAL A 185 -2.49 10.47 -3.06
N ILE A 186 -2.55 9.15 -3.20
CA ILE A 186 -2.14 8.20 -2.17
C ILE A 186 -1.00 7.35 -2.69
N LEU A 187 0.10 7.30 -1.94
CA LEU A 187 1.16 6.31 -2.10
C LEU A 187 1.13 5.37 -0.89
N SER A 188 1.19 4.07 -1.09
CA SER A 188 1.04 3.15 0.03
C SER A 188 1.84 1.87 -0.05
N ALA A 189 1.99 1.22 1.09
CA ALA A 189 2.66 -0.05 1.33
C ALA A 189 1.98 -0.75 2.52
N HIS A 190 2.26 -2.02 2.78
CA HIS A 190 1.92 -2.63 4.06
C HIS A 190 3.15 -2.77 4.95
N GLN A 191 2.93 -2.85 6.26
CA GLN A 191 4.00 -2.83 7.26
C GLN A 191 4.12 -4.13 8.05
N ASP A 192 3.13 -5.01 7.97
CA ASP A 192 3.20 -6.31 8.62
C ASP A 192 4.15 -7.27 7.90
N SER A 193 4.35 -8.44 8.49
CA SER A 193 5.06 -9.55 7.89
C SER A 193 4.55 -10.86 8.46
N ILE A 194 4.60 -11.93 7.67
CA ILE A 194 4.24 -13.28 8.12
C ILE A 194 5.34 -14.30 7.82
N ASN A 195 5.31 -15.42 8.56
CA ASN A 195 6.01 -16.64 8.16
C ASN A 195 5.00 -17.79 8.06
N SER A 196 4.35 -17.88 6.89
CA SER A 196 3.35 -18.91 6.60
C SER A 196 3.99 -20.26 6.27
N LYS A 197 5.25 -20.27 5.80
CA LYS A 197 5.99 -21.50 5.45
C LYS A 197 6.34 -22.35 6.68
N ASP A 198 6.64 -21.73 7.82
CA ASP A 198 6.93 -22.42 9.08
C ASP A 198 5.73 -22.49 10.04
N ARG A 199 4.49 -22.31 9.57
CA ARG A 199 3.30 -22.17 10.44
C ARG A 199 3.09 -23.27 11.49
N ARG A 200 3.62 -24.48 11.24
CA ARG A 200 3.48 -25.65 12.14
C ARG A 200 4.53 -25.66 13.25
N ASP A 201 5.59 -24.87 13.11
CA ASP A 201 6.65 -24.73 14.10
C ASP A 201 6.36 -23.49 14.96
N PRO A 202 6.05 -23.65 16.26
CA PRO A 202 5.59 -22.58 17.13
C PRO A 202 6.65 -21.52 17.40
N VAL A 203 7.93 -21.84 17.20
CA VAL A 203 9.04 -20.89 17.38
C VAL A 203 9.31 -20.21 16.05
N LYS A 204 9.49 -21.00 14.99
CA LYS A 204 9.91 -20.49 13.69
C LYS A 204 8.90 -19.59 13.02
N ARG A 205 7.60 -19.86 13.18
CA ARG A 205 6.51 -19.03 12.64
C ARG A 205 6.51 -17.58 13.15
N ASN A 206 7.20 -17.30 14.26
CA ASN A 206 7.31 -15.94 14.82
C ASN A 206 8.60 -15.23 14.37
N ILE A 207 9.37 -15.82 13.46
CA ILE A 207 10.52 -15.19 12.82
C ILE A 207 10.11 -14.91 11.39
N ALA A 208 9.86 -13.64 11.09
CA ALA A 208 9.38 -13.15 9.80
C ALA A 208 10.03 -11.77 9.55
N PRO A 209 11.31 -11.73 9.14
CA PRO A 209 12.01 -10.46 8.95
C PRO A 209 11.34 -9.61 7.88
N GLY A 210 10.73 -10.22 6.84
CA GLY A 210 9.90 -9.52 5.86
C GLY A 210 10.67 -8.38 5.19
N ALA A 211 11.89 -8.65 4.75
CA ALA A 211 12.77 -7.61 4.25
C ALA A 211 12.29 -7.08 2.90
N ASP A 212 11.90 -7.99 2.02
CA ASP A 212 11.31 -7.66 0.74
C ASP A 212 9.81 -7.42 0.91
N ASP A 213 9.14 -8.31 1.64
CA ASP A 213 7.68 -8.36 1.81
C ASP A 213 7.25 -7.98 3.25
N ASP A 214 6.77 -6.76 3.50
CA ASP A 214 6.91 -5.56 2.65
C ASP A 214 7.76 -4.48 3.33
N GLY A 215 8.88 -4.92 3.89
CA GLY A 215 9.91 -4.02 4.40
C GLY A 215 10.39 -3.06 3.30
N SER A 216 10.55 -3.58 2.08
CA SER A 216 11.06 -2.83 0.94
C SER A 216 10.07 -1.74 0.50
N GLY A 217 8.79 -2.03 0.26
CA GLY A 217 7.77 -1.04 -0.07
C GLY A 217 7.56 -0.02 1.04
N THR A 218 7.51 -0.48 2.30
CA THR A 218 7.44 0.40 3.48
C THR A 218 8.54 1.46 3.47
N VAL A 219 9.80 1.07 3.22
CA VAL A 219 10.94 1.99 3.22
C VAL A 219 11.02 2.81 1.93
N THR A 220 10.64 2.26 0.78
CA THR A 220 10.53 2.98 -0.49
C THR A 220 9.62 4.21 -0.35
N ILE A 221 8.44 4.05 0.26
CA ILE A 221 7.51 5.19 0.41
C ILE A 221 7.95 6.15 1.53
N LEU A 222 8.64 5.66 2.57
CA LEU A 222 9.21 6.50 3.64
C LEU A 222 10.34 7.40 3.12
N GLU A 223 11.28 6.84 2.36
CA GLU A 223 12.37 7.61 1.76
C GLU A 223 11.86 8.55 0.65
N SER A 224 10.83 8.15 -0.11
CA SER A 224 10.15 9.03 -1.07
C SER A 224 9.59 10.28 -0.37
N LEU A 225 8.90 10.09 0.77
CA LEU A 225 8.42 11.20 1.60
C LEU A 225 9.57 12.09 2.07
N LYS A 226 10.66 11.51 2.59
CA LYS A 226 11.85 12.27 3.04
C LYS A 226 12.44 13.13 1.92
N TYR A 227 12.66 12.57 0.73
CA TYR A 227 13.25 13.32 -0.40
C TYR A 227 12.32 14.43 -0.91
N LEU A 228 11.01 14.22 -0.89
CA LEU A 228 10.01 15.22 -1.26
C LEU A 228 9.97 16.37 -0.24
N LEU A 229 9.92 16.08 1.06
CA LEU A 229 9.91 17.10 2.11
C LEU A 229 11.19 17.92 2.20
N ALA A 230 12.33 17.32 1.82
CA ALA A 230 13.62 17.99 1.70
C ALA A 230 13.74 18.87 0.43
N THR A 231 12.74 18.87 -0.45
CA THR A 231 12.76 19.61 -1.73
C THR A 231 11.81 20.82 -1.65
N PRO A 232 12.34 22.04 -1.44
CA PRO A 232 11.52 23.25 -1.30
C PRO A 232 10.80 23.65 -2.58
N GLU A 233 11.26 23.18 -3.75
CA GLU A 233 10.65 23.44 -5.05
C GLU A 233 9.38 22.63 -5.30
N TRP A 234 9.14 21.56 -4.54
CA TRP A 234 7.93 20.76 -4.69
C TRP A 234 6.74 21.49 -4.07
N THR A 235 5.80 21.96 -4.88
CA THR A 235 4.63 22.71 -4.42
C THR A 235 3.36 21.99 -4.83
N PRO A 236 2.85 21.04 -4.01
CA PRO A 236 1.67 20.28 -4.36
C PRO A 236 0.42 21.19 -4.40
N ILE A 237 -0.48 20.96 -5.36
CA ILE A 237 -1.77 21.66 -5.55
C ILE A 237 -2.94 20.97 -4.86
N ARG A 238 -2.68 19.77 -4.34
CA ARG A 238 -3.67 18.89 -3.70
C ARG A 238 -3.00 18.10 -2.58
N PRO A 239 -3.76 17.55 -1.64
CA PRO A 239 -3.20 16.74 -0.57
C PRO A 239 -2.56 15.45 -1.08
N VAL A 240 -1.47 15.05 -0.41
CA VAL A 240 -0.79 13.77 -0.66
C VAL A 240 -0.74 12.96 0.62
N GLU A 241 -1.13 11.68 0.55
CA GLU A 241 -1.10 10.78 1.69
C GLU A 241 -0.15 9.60 1.44
N PHE A 242 0.58 9.23 2.48
CA PHE A 242 1.46 8.06 2.53
C PHE A 242 0.89 7.10 3.57
N HIS A 243 0.52 5.90 3.13
CA HIS A 243 -0.15 4.91 3.98
C HIS A 243 0.73 3.68 4.19
N TRP A 244 0.83 3.24 5.45
CA TRP A 244 1.39 1.95 5.83
C TRP A 244 0.29 1.12 6.48
N TYR A 245 -0.23 0.13 5.75
CA TYR A 245 -1.38 -0.65 6.19
C TYR A 245 -0.98 -1.78 7.15
N ALA A 246 -1.77 -1.95 8.21
CA ALA A 246 -1.67 -3.13 9.07
C ALA A 246 -2.40 -4.33 8.45
N ALA A 247 -1.97 -5.53 8.81
CA ALA A 247 -2.72 -6.77 8.57
C ALA A 247 -3.09 -7.04 7.10
N GLU A 248 -2.18 -6.74 6.17
CA GLU A 248 -2.31 -7.13 4.76
C GLU A 248 -2.31 -8.65 4.65
N GLU A 249 -1.34 -9.29 5.31
CA GLU A 249 -0.96 -10.71 5.20
C GLU A 249 -2.04 -11.69 5.68
N VAL A 250 -3.07 -11.14 6.33
CA VAL A 250 -4.22 -11.87 6.88
C VAL A 250 -5.54 -11.45 6.23
N GLY A 251 -5.47 -10.90 5.02
CA GLY A 251 -6.59 -10.62 4.13
C GLY A 251 -6.93 -9.14 3.99
N LEU A 252 -5.92 -8.30 3.74
CA LEU A 252 -6.05 -6.86 3.44
C LEU A 252 -6.81 -6.07 4.51
N ARG A 253 -6.75 -6.51 5.77
CA ARG A 253 -7.70 -6.04 6.80
C ARG A 253 -7.54 -4.55 7.08
N GLY A 254 -6.31 -4.05 7.13
CA GLY A 254 -6.05 -2.63 7.36
C GLY A 254 -6.47 -1.75 6.20
N SER A 255 -6.03 -2.05 4.98
CA SER A 255 -6.41 -1.26 3.80
C SER A 255 -7.90 -1.32 3.51
N LYS A 256 -8.54 -2.47 3.73
CA LYS A 256 -10.01 -2.62 3.63
C LYS A 256 -10.72 -1.66 4.58
N ALA A 257 -10.30 -1.60 5.85
CA ALA A 257 -10.89 -0.70 6.84
C ALA A 257 -10.66 0.78 6.47
N VAL A 258 -9.45 1.14 6.03
CA VAL A 258 -9.11 2.51 5.60
C VAL A 258 -9.93 2.91 4.37
N ALA A 259 -9.91 2.13 3.30
CA ALA A 259 -10.64 2.43 2.07
C ALA A 259 -12.16 2.50 2.32
N THR A 260 -12.69 1.66 3.21
CA THR A 260 -14.09 1.71 3.65
C THR A 260 -14.43 3.00 4.39
N GLU A 261 -13.56 3.49 5.27
CA GLU A 261 -13.73 4.80 5.94
C GLU A 261 -13.80 5.93 4.90
N TYR A 262 -12.89 5.94 3.93
CA TYR A 262 -12.83 6.96 2.88
C TYR A 262 -14.08 6.93 2.01
N ALA A 263 -14.51 5.73 1.59
CA ALA A 263 -15.72 5.56 0.80
C ALA A 263 -16.99 6.01 1.54
N LYS A 264 -17.12 5.69 2.84
CA LYS A 264 -18.25 6.12 3.69
C LYS A 264 -18.25 7.63 3.90
N ALA A 265 -17.08 8.24 4.06
CA ALA A 265 -16.92 9.69 4.15
C ALA A 265 -17.09 10.40 2.80
N ASN A 266 -17.23 9.65 1.70
CA ASN A 266 -17.25 10.16 0.33
C ASN A 266 -16.01 11.03 0.03
N THR A 267 -14.86 10.66 0.61
CA THR A 267 -13.57 11.32 0.38
C THR A 267 -13.19 11.19 -1.08
N SER A 268 -12.75 12.28 -1.70
CA SER A 268 -12.29 12.27 -3.09
C SER A 268 -10.83 11.79 -3.15
N VAL A 269 -10.58 10.74 -3.91
CA VAL A 269 -9.23 10.20 -4.16
C VAL A 269 -9.01 10.20 -5.66
N TYR A 270 -7.97 10.92 -6.08
CA TYR A 270 -7.58 11.08 -7.47
C TYR A 270 -6.85 9.85 -7.99
N ALA A 271 -5.92 9.31 -7.20
CA ALA A 271 -5.15 8.13 -7.53
C ALA A 271 -4.59 7.49 -6.25
N GLN A 272 -4.48 6.16 -6.26
CA GLN A 272 -3.69 5.41 -5.29
C GLN A 272 -2.68 4.52 -6.01
N MET A 273 -1.44 4.45 -5.51
CA MET A 273 -0.42 3.51 -5.98
C MET A 273 0.11 2.69 -4.81
N GLN A 274 0.11 1.37 -4.95
CA GLN A 274 0.69 0.43 -4.01
C GLN A 274 2.16 0.15 -4.37
N GLN A 275 3.01 0.11 -3.36
CA GLN A 275 4.38 -0.40 -3.37
C GLN A 275 4.36 -1.58 -2.42
N ASP A 276 4.40 -2.79 -2.97
CA ASP A 276 4.45 -4.02 -2.17
C ASP A 276 5.40 -4.96 -2.89
N MET A 277 6.53 -5.20 -2.20
CA MET A 277 7.78 -5.75 -2.74
C MET A 277 8.39 -4.87 -3.84
N THR A 278 9.53 -4.27 -3.53
CA THR A 278 10.30 -3.37 -4.41
C THR A 278 11.79 -3.72 -4.43
N GLY A 279 12.18 -4.79 -3.75
CA GLY A 279 13.54 -5.01 -3.29
C GLY A 279 14.24 -6.18 -3.94
N TYR A 280 13.58 -7.06 -4.69
CA TYR A 280 14.19 -8.28 -5.20
C TYR A 280 14.24 -8.33 -6.73
N VAL A 281 15.38 -8.81 -7.23
CA VAL A 281 15.59 -9.19 -8.62
C VAL A 281 16.05 -10.63 -8.65
N ARG A 282 15.37 -11.48 -9.41
CA ARG A 282 15.73 -12.90 -9.48
C ARG A 282 17.16 -13.06 -10.03
N PRO A 283 18.03 -13.84 -9.35
CA PRO A 283 19.36 -14.11 -9.86
C PRO A 283 19.33 -14.69 -11.29
N GLY A 284 20.06 -14.05 -12.20
CA GLY A 284 20.14 -14.46 -13.61
C GLY A 284 19.08 -13.86 -14.53
N THR A 285 18.22 -12.95 -14.04
CA THR A 285 17.29 -12.17 -14.87
C THR A 285 17.68 -10.69 -14.89
N SER A 286 17.01 -9.90 -15.74
CA SER A 286 17.09 -8.43 -15.71
C SER A 286 15.98 -7.86 -14.81
N PRO A 287 16.21 -6.70 -14.15
CA PRO A 287 15.16 -5.99 -13.42
C PRO A 287 14.04 -5.52 -14.36
N VAL A 288 12.81 -5.51 -13.85
CA VAL A 288 11.61 -5.07 -14.57
C VAL A 288 10.68 -4.29 -13.62
N VAL A 289 9.80 -3.48 -14.17
CA VAL A 289 8.60 -3.04 -13.45
C VAL A 289 7.42 -3.80 -14.01
N ASN A 290 6.88 -4.76 -13.26
CA ASN A 290 5.73 -5.55 -13.67
C ASN A 290 4.44 -4.88 -13.18
N LEU A 291 3.60 -4.39 -14.09
CA LEU A 291 2.33 -3.76 -13.72
C LEU A 291 1.21 -4.79 -13.62
N ILE A 292 0.61 -4.90 -12.43
CA ILE A 292 -0.59 -5.71 -12.21
C ILE A 292 -1.78 -5.05 -12.92
N SER A 293 -2.44 -5.82 -13.78
CA SER A 293 -3.43 -5.32 -14.73
C SER A 293 -4.89 -5.66 -14.39
N ASP A 294 -5.11 -6.55 -13.43
CA ASP A 294 -6.43 -6.81 -12.84
C ASP A 294 -6.59 -6.04 -11.53
N PHE A 295 -7.84 -5.70 -11.19
CA PHE A 295 -8.17 -4.91 -10.00
C PHE A 295 -7.40 -3.57 -9.88
N THR A 296 -7.03 -3.00 -11.02
CA THR A 296 -6.37 -1.69 -11.12
C THR A 296 -7.11 -0.77 -12.10
N ASN A 297 -6.74 0.50 -12.13
CA ASN A 297 -7.24 1.46 -13.10
C ASN A 297 -6.32 1.51 -14.33
N LYS A 298 -6.87 1.15 -15.50
CA LYS A 298 -6.10 1.09 -16.75
C LYS A 298 -5.39 2.40 -17.10
N ASN A 299 -6.06 3.54 -16.99
CA ASN A 299 -5.47 4.84 -17.34
C ASN A 299 -4.36 5.22 -16.36
N LEU A 300 -4.51 4.86 -15.08
CA LEU A 300 -3.47 5.07 -14.08
C LEU A 300 -2.25 4.20 -14.36
N ASN A 301 -2.44 2.93 -14.73
CA ASN A 301 -1.33 2.06 -15.15
C ASN A 301 -0.60 2.64 -16.38
N THR A 302 -1.32 3.08 -17.41
CA THR A 302 -0.70 3.73 -18.59
C THR A 302 0.10 4.99 -18.21
N PHE A 303 -0.38 5.76 -17.23
CA PHE A 303 0.39 6.87 -16.70
C PHE A 303 1.65 6.40 -15.97
N VAL A 304 1.56 5.39 -15.10
CA VAL A 304 2.71 4.81 -14.40
C VAL A 304 3.74 4.26 -15.40
N GLU A 305 3.32 3.61 -16.49
CA GLU A 305 4.22 3.20 -17.59
C GLU A 305 4.98 4.39 -18.20
N THR A 306 4.29 5.51 -18.40
CA THR A 306 4.90 6.76 -18.90
C THR A 306 5.97 7.26 -17.93
N LEU A 307 5.73 7.15 -16.63
CA LEU A 307 6.72 7.52 -15.60
C LEU A 307 7.92 6.58 -15.61
N VAL A 308 7.70 5.27 -15.70
CA VAL A 308 8.78 4.27 -15.79
C VAL A 308 9.66 4.57 -17.00
N ALA A 309 9.07 4.77 -18.17
CA ALA A 309 9.79 5.09 -19.40
C ALA A 309 10.59 6.41 -19.30
N THR A 310 10.04 7.42 -18.61
CA THR A 310 10.64 8.76 -18.55
C THR A 310 11.75 8.87 -17.50
N TYR A 311 11.56 8.23 -16.34
CA TYR A 311 12.34 8.50 -15.13
C TYR A 311 13.13 7.33 -14.59
N VAL A 312 12.76 6.10 -14.94
CA VAL A 312 13.36 4.88 -14.39
C VAL A 312 14.18 4.16 -15.45
N GLY A 313 13.59 3.93 -16.63
CA GLY A 313 14.27 3.30 -17.78
C GLY A 313 14.32 1.77 -17.75
N LEU A 314 13.57 1.13 -16.84
CA LEU A 314 13.41 -0.32 -16.80
C LEU A 314 12.37 -0.82 -17.83
N PRO A 315 12.50 -2.06 -18.33
CA PRO A 315 11.43 -2.71 -19.09
C PRO A 315 10.16 -2.82 -18.26
N VAL A 316 9.01 -2.60 -18.90
CA VAL A 316 7.70 -2.87 -18.30
C VAL A 316 7.19 -4.23 -18.76
N SER A 317 6.71 -5.03 -17.82
CA SER A 317 5.93 -6.24 -18.08
C SER A 317 4.55 -6.13 -17.43
N HIS A 318 3.66 -7.07 -17.74
CA HIS A 318 2.29 -7.09 -17.21
C HIS A 318 1.92 -8.47 -16.70
N SER A 319 1.24 -8.48 -15.56
CA SER A 319 0.72 -9.71 -14.96
C SER A 319 -0.69 -9.50 -14.42
N VAL A 320 -1.35 -10.61 -14.09
CA VAL A 320 -2.65 -10.60 -13.39
C VAL A 320 -2.59 -11.53 -12.19
N CYS A 321 -3.08 -11.07 -11.05
CA CYS A 321 -3.11 -11.83 -9.80
C CYS A 321 -4.25 -12.85 -9.76
N LYS A 322 -5.41 -12.48 -10.31
CA LYS A 322 -6.72 -13.18 -10.29
C LYS A 322 -7.44 -13.19 -8.94
N TYR A 323 -6.88 -12.52 -7.94
CA TYR A 323 -7.47 -12.29 -6.62
C TYR A 323 -7.00 -10.93 -6.09
N GLY A 324 -7.50 -10.51 -4.93
CA GLY A 324 -6.98 -9.32 -4.24
C GLY A 324 -5.60 -9.59 -3.66
N CYS A 325 -4.56 -9.40 -4.47
CA CYS A 325 -3.18 -9.79 -4.13
C CYS A 325 -2.42 -8.80 -3.26
N SER A 326 -2.90 -7.57 -3.11
CA SER A 326 -2.33 -6.57 -2.20
C SER A 326 -3.34 -5.44 -1.98
N ASP A 327 -2.98 -4.43 -1.19
CA ASP A 327 -3.89 -3.38 -0.72
C ASP A 327 -4.52 -2.50 -1.81
N HIS A 328 -3.92 -2.45 -3.01
CA HIS A 328 -4.53 -1.78 -4.18
C HIS A 328 -5.94 -2.32 -4.48
N PHE A 329 -6.20 -3.59 -4.14
CA PHE A 329 -7.50 -4.22 -4.30
C PHE A 329 -8.57 -3.56 -3.41
N SER A 330 -8.25 -3.22 -2.17
CA SER A 330 -9.18 -2.54 -1.25
C SER A 330 -9.67 -1.20 -1.81
N TRP A 331 -8.78 -0.45 -2.45
CA TRP A 331 -9.10 0.81 -3.13
C TRP A 331 -9.93 0.57 -4.41
N ASN A 332 -9.54 -0.41 -5.23
CA ASN A 332 -10.29 -0.76 -6.43
C ASN A 332 -11.72 -1.22 -6.12
N ALA A 333 -11.86 -2.10 -5.13
CA ALA A 333 -13.12 -2.70 -4.72
C ALA A 333 -14.09 -1.68 -4.11
N THR A 334 -13.57 -0.62 -3.48
CA THR A 334 -14.36 0.55 -3.03
C THR A 334 -14.59 1.58 -4.15
N GLY A 335 -14.15 1.28 -5.37
CA GLY A 335 -14.38 2.06 -6.58
C GLY A 335 -13.36 3.19 -6.80
N TYR A 336 -12.27 3.26 -6.04
CA TYR A 336 -11.19 4.23 -6.25
C TYR A 336 -10.19 3.75 -7.31
N PRO A 337 -9.57 4.65 -8.07
CA PRO A 337 -8.54 4.28 -9.01
C PRO A 337 -7.25 3.89 -8.27
N SER A 338 -6.76 2.68 -8.53
CA SER A 338 -5.55 2.12 -7.93
C SER A 338 -4.58 1.59 -9.00
N SER A 339 -3.29 1.54 -8.68
CA SER A 339 -2.23 0.94 -9.48
C SER A 339 -1.25 0.18 -8.59
N TYR A 340 -0.60 -0.83 -9.16
CA TYR A 340 0.32 -1.71 -8.44
C TYR A 340 1.49 -2.12 -9.36
N PRO A 341 2.55 -1.30 -9.44
CA PRO A 341 3.84 -1.73 -9.96
C PRO A 341 4.51 -2.70 -8.98
N PHE A 342 5.03 -3.80 -9.50
CA PHE A 342 5.61 -4.90 -8.75
C PHE A 342 7.00 -5.26 -9.28
N GLU A 343 7.87 -5.77 -8.42
CA GLU A 343 9.31 -5.93 -8.66
C GLU A 343 9.72 -6.99 -9.71
N THR A 344 8.92 -8.04 -9.91
CA THR A 344 9.24 -9.15 -10.83
C THR A 344 8.05 -9.59 -11.68
N GLU A 345 8.27 -10.37 -12.74
CA GLU A 345 7.18 -11.20 -13.28
C GLU A 345 6.77 -12.28 -12.26
N LEU A 346 5.51 -12.75 -12.30
CA LEU A 346 4.99 -13.71 -11.31
C LEU A 346 5.69 -15.08 -11.32
N LYS A 347 6.41 -15.42 -12.39
CA LYS A 347 7.22 -16.66 -12.46
C LYS A 347 8.54 -16.54 -11.70
N ASP A 348 8.94 -15.31 -11.38
CA ASP A 348 10.26 -14.93 -10.88
C ASP A 348 10.23 -14.40 -9.43
N LEU A 349 9.08 -14.52 -8.75
CA LEU A 349 8.85 -14.08 -7.36
C LEU A 349 9.97 -14.48 -6.41
N ASN A 350 10.22 -13.63 -5.41
CA ASN A 350 11.15 -13.93 -4.33
C ASN A 350 10.74 -15.25 -3.63
N PRO A 351 11.52 -16.34 -3.76
CA PRO A 351 11.14 -17.63 -3.19
C PRO A 351 11.22 -17.63 -1.66
N ASN A 352 11.76 -16.57 -1.05
CA ASN A 352 11.91 -16.44 0.40
C ASN A 352 10.76 -15.68 1.07
N MET A 353 9.88 -15.00 0.32
CA MET A 353 8.70 -14.31 0.88
C MET A 353 7.90 -15.20 1.82
N HIS A 354 7.24 -14.61 2.82
CA HIS A 354 6.55 -15.30 3.92
C HIS A 354 7.41 -16.34 4.68
N SER A 355 8.71 -16.09 4.89
CA SER A 355 9.61 -17.02 5.61
C SER A 355 10.73 -16.32 6.38
N GLN A 356 11.46 -17.07 7.21
CA GLN A 356 12.64 -16.55 7.92
C GLN A 356 13.78 -16.08 7.00
N LYS A 357 13.75 -16.51 5.73
CA LYS A 357 14.81 -16.24 4.76
C LYS A 357 14.57 -14.96 3.97
N ASP A 358 13.39 -14.36 4.07
CA ASP A 358 13.16 -13.03 3.52
C ASP A 358 13.91 -12.01 4.39
N THR A 359 15.14 -11.71 3.98
CA THR A 359 16.13 -11.00 4.78
C THR A 359 16.81 -9.95 3.93
N ILE A 360 17.46 -8.97 4.55
CA ILE A 360 18.22 -7.91 3.85
C ILE A 360 19.21 -8.48 2.80
N ALA A 361 19.71 -9.69 3.00
CA ALA A 361 20.65 -10.33 2.08
C ALA A 361 20.06 -10.64 0.69
N THR A 362 18.73 -10.65 0.54
CA THR A 362 18.05 -10.87 -0.74
C THR A 362 17.70 -9.57 -1.46
N ILE A 363 17.98 -8.41 -0.86
CA ILE A 363 17.59 -7.11 -1.39
C ILE A 363 18.62 -6.57 -2.38
N ASP A 364 18.14 -6.25 -3.58
CA ASP A 364 18.76 -5.39 -4.57
C ASP A 364 18.36 -3.93 -4.33
N PHE A 365 19.28 -3.17 -3.72
CA PHE A 365 19.01 -1.77 -3.38
C PHE A 365 18.97 -0.84 -4.58
N ASP A 366 19.52 -1.23 -5.74
CA ASP A 366 19.39 -0.43 -6.96
C ASP A 366 17.96 -0.52 -7.49
N HIS A 367 17.36 -1.72 -7.46
CA HIS A 367 15.95 -1.92 -7.81
C HIS A 367 14.99 -1.17 -6.87
N MET A 368 15.25 -1.24 -5.56
CA MET A 368 14.50 -0.48 -4.56
C MET A 368 14.62 1.05 -4.78
N ALA A 369 15.78 1.52 -5.24
CA ALA A 369 15.96 2.92 -5.62
C ALA A 369 15.18 3.29 -6.88
N ASP A 370 15.04 2.38 -7.84
CA ASP A 370 14.22 2.59 -9.03
C ASP A 370 12.73 2.73 -8.70
N PHE A 371 12.20 1.91 -7.77
CA PHE A 371 10.84 2.08 -7.25
C PHE A 371 10.66 3.35 -6.40
N THR A 372 11.71 3.79 -5.70
CA THR A 372 11.72 5.09 -5.00
C THR A 372 11.63 6.25 -6.00
N LYS A 373 12.39 6.21 -7.09
CA LYS A 373 12.33 7.19 -8.18
C LYS A 373 10.95 7.21 -8.86
N LEU A 374 10.34 6.03 -9.04
CA LEU A 374 8.98 5.91 -9.58
C LEU A 374 7.95 6.54 -8.64
N SER A 375 8.05 6.25 -7.34
CA SER A 375 7.19 6.80 -6.28
C SER A 375 7.27 8.33 -6.21
N ILE A 376 8.47 8.89 -6.27
CA ILE A 376 8.69 10.35 -6.35
C ILE A 376 8.06 10.93 -7.61
N ALA A 377 8.31 10.30 -8.78
CA ALA A 377 7.75 10.75 -10.05
C ALA A 377 6.20 10.75 -10.02
N TYR A 378 5.60 9.69 -9.47
CA TYR A 378 4.17 9.55 -9.31
C TYR A 378 3.57 10.69 -8.48
N VAL A 379 4.16 10.97 -7.31
CA VAL A 379 3.68 12.04 -6.44
C VAL A 379 3.84 13.40 -7.14
N VAL A 380 5.03 13.72 -7.64
CA VAL A 380 5.30 15.04 -8.24
C VAL A 380 4.42 15.29 -9.46
N GLU A 381 4.31 14.34 -10.38
CA GLU A 381 3.59 14.55 -11.65
C GLU A 381 2.08 14.69 -11.49
N LEU A 382 1.49 14.14 -10.42
CA LEU A 382 0.06 14.28 -10.15
C LEU A 382 -0.29 15.49 -9.27
N THR A 383 0.71 16.11 -8.64
CA THR A 383 0.49 17.07 -7.55
C THR A 383 1.19 18.41 -7.77
N GLN A 384 2.29 18.49 -8.51
CA GLN A 384 3.06 19.72 -8.64
C GLN A 384 2.24 20.85 -9.32
N ASP A 385 2.40 22.07 -8.82
CA ASP A 385 1.84 23.25 -9.46
C ASP A 385 2.56 23.57 -10.78
N SER A 386 1.79 23.71 -11.85
CA SER A 386 2.28 24.13 -13.16
C SER A 386 2.63 25.61 -13.22
N ALA A 387 2.08 26.46 -12.32
CA ALA A 387 2.31 27.90 -12.33
C ALA A 387 3.70 28.31 -11.84
N THR A 388 4.42 27.44 -11.11
CA THR A 388 5.79 27.69 -10.64
C THR A 388 6.88 27.27 -11.65
N SER A 389 6.47 26.79 -12.83
CA SER A 389 7.38 26.37 -13.91
C SER A 389 7.78 27.55 -14.81
N CYS A 390 8.43 28.57 -14.26
CA CYS A 390 9.01 29.69 -15.02
C CYS A 390 10.50 29.84 -14.73
#